data_AF-A0AA97B5C7-F1
#
_entry.id   AF-A0AA97B5C7-F1
#
_cell.length_a   1.000
_cell.length_b   1.000
_cell.length_c   1.000
_cell.angle_alpha   90.00
_cell.angle_beta   90.00
_cell.angle_gamma   90.00
#
_symmetry.space_group_name_H-M   'P 1'
#
loop_
_entity.id
_entity.type
_entity.pdbx_description
1 polymer ?
#
loop_
_entity_poly.entity_id
_entity_poly.type
_entity_poly.pdbx_seq_one_letter_code
_entity_poly.pdbx_strand_id
1 'polypeptide(L)'
;MLTKVDAEAYLHRPGVPPGAPSPRSLRLETMDALRGKVPTPEQAKDWTPAEWQLYLESLPQETPRDVFQQLDARFSLTQSRNSEVLVAWLVSALRAGWEPAVARTETFLGEVGRMKYLKPLYGVLSASHAHRSLARALFKKHGERYHPIARQGVELILSRA
;
A
#
# COMPACT_ATOMS: atom_id res chain seq x y z
N MET A 1 -9.80 -15.10 -36.67
CA MET A 1 -10.12 -15.31 -35.24
C MET A 1 -9.49 -14.25 -34.34
N LEU A 2 -8.22 -13.89 -34.52
CA LEU A 2 -7.52 -12.88 -33.71
C LEU A 2 -8.12 -11.45 -33.78
N THR A 3 -8.70 -11.07 -34.91
CA THR A 3 -9.40 -9.78 -35.07
C THR A 3 -10.66 -9.68 -34.20
N LYS A 4 -11.31 -10.82 -33.88
CA LYS A 4 -12.53 -10.82 -33.04
C LYS A 4 -12.24 -10.55 -31.55
N VAL A 5 -11.00 -10.75 -31.13
CA VAL A 5 -10.56 -10.56 -29.73
C VAL A 5 -9.63 -9.35 -29.58
N ASP A 6 -9.48 -8.55 -30.64
CA ASP A 6 -8.60 -7.38 -30.70
C ASP A 6 -7.18 -7.68 -30.16
N ALA A 7 -6.57 -8.76 -30.66
CA ALA A 7 -5.27 -9.23 -30.17
C ALA A 7 -4.16 -8.16 -30.27
N GLU A 8 -4.25 -7.25 -31.25
CA GLU A 8 -3.31 -6.14 -31.40
C GLU A 8 -3.38 -5.16 -30.22
N ALA A 9 -4.59 -4.80 -29.76
CA ALA A 9 -4.73 -3.96 -28.59
C ALA A 9 -4.21 -4.62 -27.31
N TYR A 10 -4.44 -5.94 -27.14
CA TYR A 10 -4.03 -6.67 -25.94
C TYR A 10 -2.51 -6.95 -25.88
N LEU A 11 -1.85 -7.21 -27.02
CA LEU A 11 -0.46 -7.64 -27.04
C LEU A 11 0.53 -6.52 -27.32
N HIS A 12 0.13 -5.49 -28.07
CA HIS A 12 1.08 -4.55 -28.68
C HIS A 12 0.80 -3.08 -28.37
N ARG A 13 -0.34 -2.73 -27.78
CA ARG A 13 -0.67 -1.35 -27.38
C ARG A 13 -0.56 -1.15 -25.87
N PRO A 14 -0.11 0.02 -25.39
CA PRO A 14 -0.04 0.31 -23.97
C PRO A 14 -1.45 0.53 -23.37
N GLY A 15 -1.58 0.25 -22.07
CA GLY A 15 -2.82 0.46 -21.31
C GLY A 15 -3.76 -0.74 -21.30
N VAL A 16 -4.96 -0.54 -20.76
CA VAL A 16 -6.04 -1.54 -20.77
C VAL A 16 -6.93 -1.28 -21.99
N PRO A 17 -7.20 -2.27 -22.86
CA PRO A 17 -8.04 -2.07 -24.04
C PRO A 17 -9.46 -1.58 -23.68
N PRO A 18 -10.09 -0.72 -24.50
CA PRO A 18 -11.44 -0.19 -24.22
C PRO A 18 -12.53 -1.26 -24.06
N GLY A 19 -12.38 -2.41 -24.72
CA GLY A 19 -13.30 -3.54 -24.63
C GLY A 19 -12.96 -4.56 -23.55
N ALA A 20 -11.99 -4.28 -22.68
CA ALA A 20 -11.61 -5.20 -21.61
C ALA A 20 -12.77 -5.39 -20.62
N PRO A 21 -13.00 -6.63 -20.13
CA PRO A 21 -14.04 -6.89 -19.16
C PRO A 21 -13.75 -6.13 -17.86
N SER A 22 -14.76 -5.47 -17.31
CA SER A 22 -14.70 -4.84 -15.99
C SER A 22 -15.23 -5.82 -14.95
N PRO A 23 -14.37 -6.43 -14.10
CA PRO A 23 -14.84 -7.32 -13.04
C PRO A 23 -15.70 -6.56 -12.03
N ARG A 24 -16.74 -7.23 -11.52
CA ARG A 24 -17.66 -6.70 -10.50
C ARG A 24 -17.72 -7.65 -9.33
N SER A 25 -17.84 -7.09 -8.12
CA SER A 25 -17.94 -7.85 -6.88
C SER A 25 -18.81 -7.08 -5.88
N LEU A 26 -19.91 -7.70 -5.47
CA LEU A 26 -20.80 -7.13 -4.45
C LEU A 26 -20.06 -6.87 -3.12
N ARG A 27 -19.08 -7.70 -2.79
CA ARG A 27 -18.25 -7.51 -1.58
C ARG A 27 -17.41 -6.24 -1.67
N LEU A 28 -16.81 -5.96 -2.84
CA LEU A 28 -16.03 -4.74 -3.06
C LEU A 28 -16.93 -3.50 -3.07
N GLU A 29 -18.08 -3.58 -3.71
CA GLU A 29 -19.05 -2.47 -3.74
C GLU A 29 -19.53 -2.09 -2.32
N THR A 30 -19.72 -3.09 -1.45
CA THR A 30 -20.06 -2.87 -0.04
C THR A 30 -18.92 -2.20 0.72
N MET A 31 -17.67 -2.59 0.45
CA MET A 31 -16.49 -1.98 1.09
C MET A 31 -16.22 -0.56 0.59
N ASP A 32 -16.46 -0.27 -0.69
CA ASP A 32 -16.32 1.08 -1.25
C ASP A 32 -17.24 2.09 -0.56
N ALA A 33 -18.40 1.65 -0.05
CA ALA A 33 -19.30 2.49 0.74
C ALA A 33 -18.72 2.93 2.10
N LEU A 34 -17.64 2.28 2.56
CA LEU A 34 -16.92 2.61 3.80
C LEU A 34 -15.76 3.60 3.58
N ARG A 35 -15.54 4.09 2.36
CA ARG A 35 -14.43 4.99 2.01
C ARG A 35 -14.31 6.15 3.01
N GLY A 36 -13.19 6.20 3.72
CA GLY A 36 -12.88 7.23 4.73
C GLY A 36 -13.60 7.05 6.09
N LYS A 37 -14.28 5.93 6.33
CA LYS A 37 -15.00 5.62 7.57
C LYS A 37 -14.42 4.37 8.23
N VAL A 38 -14.40 4.35 9.55
CA VAL A 38 -13.95 3.19 10.33
C VAL A 38 -15.05 2.12 10.33
N PRO A 39 -14.83 0.90 9.78
CA PRO A 39 -15.81 -0.18 9.83
C PRO A 39 -16.07 -0.60 11.27
N THR A 40 -17.29 -1.08 11.56
CA THR A 40 -17.57 -1.73 12.84
C THR A 40 -16.87 -3.10 12.91
N PRO A 41 -16.64 -3.65 14.12
CA PRO A 41 -16.10 -5.00 14.27
C PRO A 41 -16.91 -6.06 13.52
N GLU A 42 -18.24 -5.90 13.48
CA GLU A 42 -19.15 -6.83 12.80
C GLU A 42 -18.99 -6.77 11.29
N GLN A 43 -18.81 -5.57 10.72
CA GLN A 43 -18.59 -5.39 9.28
C GLN A 43 -17.28 -6.02 8.82
N ALA A 44 -16.24 -5.94 9.66
CA ALA A 44 -14.89 -6.40 9.32
C ALA A 44 -14.55 -7.81 9.87
N LYS A 45 -15.49 -8.45 10.58
CA LYS A 45 -15.28 -9.72 11.28
C LYS A 45 -14.73 -10.82 10.37
N ASP A 46 -15.31 -10.95 9.19
CA ASP A 46 -15.01 -12.01 8.22
C ASP A 46 -14.14 -11.50 7.06
N TRP A 47 -13.44 -10.38 7.24
CA TRP A 47 -12.55 -9.86 6.22
C TRP A 47 -11.29 -10.70 6.11
N THR A 48 -11.04 -11.16 4.90
CA THR A 48 -9.78 -11.77 4.49
C THR A 48 -8.66 -10.72 4.44
N PRO A 49 -7.39 -11.14 4.44
CA PRO A 49 -6.27 -10.21 4.24
C PRO A 49 -6.38 -9.38 2.95
N ALA A 50 -6.92 -9.97 1.87
CA ALA A 50 -7.13 -9.26 0.61
C ALA A 50 -8.18 -8.16 0.75
N GLU A 51 -9.25 -8.40 1.51
CA GLU A 51 -10.28 -7.39 1.76
C GLU A 51 -9.75 -6.28 2.67
N TRP A 52 -9.00 -6.62 3.71
CA TRP A 52 -8.29 -5.61 4.49
C TRP A 52 -7.37 -4.75 3.61
N GLN A 53 -6.61 -5.36 2.72
CA GLN A 53 -5.74 -4.66 1.79
C GLN A 53 -6.55 -3.69 0.90
N LEU A 54 -7.64 -4.16 0.29
CA LEU A 54 -8.49 -3.37 -0.60
C LEU A 54 -9.17 -2.20 0.11
N TYR A 55 -9.66 -2.41 1.34
CA TYR A 55 -10.22 -1.33 2.15
C TYR A 55 -9.16 -0.27 2.51
N LEU A 56 -7.97 -0.71 2.92
CA LEU A 56 -6.90 0.21 3.33
C LEU A 56 -6.34 1.01 2.15
N GLU A 57 -6.24 0.39 0.98
CA GLU A 57 -5.82 1.04 -0.27
C GLU A 57 -6.89 2.00 -0.82
N SER A 58 -8.16 1.83 -0.47
CA SER A 58 -9.25 2.71 -0.90
C SER A 58 -9.41 3.96 -0.04
N LEU A 59 -8.72 4.05 1.11
CA LEU A 59 -8.72 5.24 1.96
C LEU A 59 -8.19 6.47 1.20
N PRO A 60 -8.96 7.57 1.11
CA PRO A 60 -8.53 8.81 0.48
C PRO A 60 -7.24 9.36 1.11
N GLN A 61 -6.47 10.11 0.34
CA GLN A 61 -5.25 10.75 0.84
C GLN A 61 -5.54 11.76 1.96
N GLU A 62 -6.72 12.39 1.91
CA GLU A 62 -7.22 13.38 2.87
C GLU A 62 -7.91 12.72 4.09
N THR A 63 -7.82 11.39 4.25
CA THR A 63 -8.37 10.70 5.41
C THR A 63 -7.76 11.29 6.69
N PRO A 64 -8.56 11.80 7.64
CA PRO A 64 -8.00 12.48 8.79
C PRO A 64 -7.38 11.49 9.79
N ARG A 65 -6.43 11.98 10.60
CA ARG A 65 -5.62 11.15 11.51
C ARG A 65 -6.45 10.43 12.59
N ASP A 66 -7.61 10.97 12.94
CA ASP A 66 -8.53 10.36 13.90
C ASP A 66 -9.09 9.03 13.38
N VAL A 67 -9.32 8.90 12.07
CA VAL A 67 -9.74 7.64 11.43
C VAL A 67 -8.63 6.59 11.57
N PHE A 68 -7.37 6.97 11.38
CA PHE A 68 -6.24 6.05 11.59
C PHE A 68 -6.09 5.65 13.06
N GLN A 69 -6.23 6.59 13.98
CA GLN A 69 -6.21 6.28 15.42
C GLN A 69 -7.33 5.30 15.80
N GLN A 70 -8.55 5.51 15.30
CA GLN A 70 -9.68 4.63 15.56
C GLN A 70 -9.51 3.25 14.92
N LEU A 71 -8.99 3.19 13.69
CA LEU A 71 -8.70 1.94 12.99
C LEU A 71 -7.67 1.11 13.75
N ASP A 72 -6.59 1.73 14.21
CA ASP A 72 -5.55 1.02 14.94
C ASP A 72 -6.04 0.57 16.31
N ALA A 73 -6.77 1.42 17.03
CA ALA A 73 -7.35 1.06 18.33
C ALA A 73 -8.36 -0.10 18.21
N ARG A 74 -9.13 -0.15 17.12
CA ARG A 74 -10.18 -1.16 16.92
C ARG A 74 -9.64 -2.49 16.37
N PHE A 75 -8.64 -2.43 15.49
CA PHE A 75 -8.21 -3.61 14.72
C PHE A 75 -6.72 -3.94 14.87
N SER A 76 -5.96 -3.16 15.66
CA SER A 76 -4.53 -3.38 15.92
C SER A 76 -3.67 -3.51 14.65
N LEU A 77 -3.96 -2.70 13.63
CA LEU A 77 -3.36 -2.82 12.30
C LEU A 77 -1.84 -2.60 12.29
N THR A 78 -1.33 -1.74 13.17
CA THR A 78 0.12 -1.49 13.35
C THR A 78 0.85 -2.74 13.85
N GLN A 79 0.14 -3.60 14.58
CA GLN A 79 0.66 -4.88 15.11
C GLN A 79 0.27 -6.07 14.23
N SER A 80 -0.27 -5.84 13.03
CA SER A 80 -0.66 -6.91 12.13
C SER A 80 0.51 -7.83 11.80
N ARG A 81 0.29 -9.13 11.96
CA ARG A 81 1.24 -10.19 11.57
C ARG A 81 1.19 -10.49 10.08
N ASN A 82 0.12 -10.08 9.40
CA ASN A 82 0.01 -10.26 7.95
C ASN A 82 0.68 -9.09 7.24
N SER A 83 1.79 -9.37 6.54
CA SER A 83 2.57 -8.34 5.85
C SER A 83 1.81 -7.59 4.75
N GLU A 84 0.86 -8.23 4.07
CA GLU A 84 0.08 -7.58 3.01
C GLU A 84 -0.84 -6.50 3.63
N VAL A 85 -1.53 -6.85 4.72
CA VAL A 85 -2.35 -5.90 5.49
C VAL A 85 -1.48 -4.81 6.11
N LEU A 86 -0.35 -5.17 6.71
CA LEU A 86 0.54 -4.21 7.36
C LEU A 86 1.11 -3.21 6.35
N VAL A 87 1.52 -3.65 5.16
CA VAL A 87 2.05 -2.73 4.14
C VAL A 87 0.96 -1.76 3.65
N ALA A 88 -0.24 -2.26 3.36
CA ALA A 88 -1.35 -1.38 2.97
C ALA A 88 -1.69 -0.36 4.07
N TRP A 89 -1.72 -0.80 5.32
CA TRP A 89 -1.92 0.05 6.49
C TRP A 89 -0.87 1.15 6.59
N LEU A 90 0.42 0.77 6.60
CA LEU A 90 1.53 1.70 6.77
C LEU A 90 1.60 2.71 5.62
N VAL A 91 1.36 2.28 4.38
CA VAL A 91 1.33 3.18 3.22
C VAL A 91 0.25 4.24 3.38
N SER A 92 -0.98 3.83 3.69
CA SER A 92 -2.11 4.76 3.85
C SER A 92 -1.90 5.70 5.05
N ALA A 93 -1.41 5.16 6.18
CA ALA A 93 -1.16 5.95 7.38
C ALA A 93 0.00 6.95 7.22
N LEU A 94 1.07 6.57 6.51
CA LEU A 94 2.19 7.48 6.21
C LEU A 94 1.76 8.63 5.28
N ARG A 95 0.83 8.39 4.34
CA ARG A 95 0.25 9.46 3.49
C ARG A 95 -0.50 10.49 4.33
N ALA A 96 -1.23 10.04 5.36
CA ALA A 96 -1.95 10.90 6.29
C ALA A 96 -1.06 11.54 7.37
N GLY A 97 0.23 11.20 7.41
CA GLY A 97 1.17 11.70 8.40
C GLY A 97 0.86 11.24 9.83
N TRP A 98 0.31 10.03 9.98
CA TRP A 98 0.04 9.44 11.30
C TRP A 98 1.32 8.85 11.90
N GLU A 99 1.80 9.45 13.00
CA GLU A 99 3.14 9.25 13.54
C GLU A 99 3.47 7.79 13.95
N PRO A 100 2.55 7.00 14.56
CA PRO A 100 2.85 5.61 14.93
C PRO A 100 3.23 4.70 13.75
N ALA A 101 2.73 4.99 12.54
CA ALA A 101 3.11 4.23 11.34
C ALA A 101 4.57 4.45 10.95
N VAL A 102 5.17 5.60 11.29
CA VAL A 102 6.57 5.90 10.99
C VAL A 102 7.48 4.93 11.75
N ALA A 103 7.29 4.80 13.06
CA ALA A 103 8.08 3.91 13.90
C ALA A 103 7.93 2.44 13.47
N ARG A 104 6.70 2.00 13.17
CA ARG A 104 6.48 0.62 12.70
C ARG A 104 7.11 0.37 11.33
N THR A 105 7.10 1.35 10.44
CA THR A 105 7.71 1.27 9.11
C THR A 105 9.23 1.14 9.21
N GLU A 106 9.89 1.90 10.08
CA GLU A 106 11.33 1.75 10.33
C GLU A 106 11.67 0.31 10.73
N THR A 107 10.98 -0.23 11.74
CA THR A 107 11.21 -1.61 12.17
C THR A 107 10.93 -2.60 11.04
N PHE A 108 9.82 -2.44 10.32
CA PHE A 108 9.42 -3.37 9.26
C PHE A 108 10.40 -3.40 8.09
N LEU A 109 10.94 -2.24 7.68
CA LEU A 109 11.95 -2.15 6.61
C LEU A 109 13.27 -2.84 6.99
N GLY A 110 13.53 -3.06 8.28
CA GLY A 110 14.64 -3.86 8.76
C GLY A 110 14.37 -5.37 8.85
N GLU A 111 13.10 -5.79 8.77
CA GLU A 111 12.63 -7.18 8.86
C GLU A 111 12.49 -7.82 7.47
N VAL A 112 12.22 -7.02 6.41
CA VAL A 112 11.89 -7.54 5.07
C VAL A 112 12.81 -7.01 3.97
N GLY A 113 12.90 -7.78 2.89
CA GLY A 113 13.64 -7.41 1.66
C GLY A 113 12.82 -7.50 0.37
N ARG A 114 11.53 -7.86 0.44
CA ARG A 114 10.68 -8.11 -0.73
C ARG A 114 10.30 -6.78 -1.40
N MET A 115 10.64 -6.61 -2.67
CA MET A 115 10.35 -5.37 -3.41
C MET A 115 8.86 -5.00 -3.46
N LYS A 116 7.95 -5.99 -3.38
CA LYS A 116 6.50 -5.75 -3.24
C LYS A 116 6.18 -4.87 -2.02
N TYR A 117 6.96 -4.97 -0.94
CA TYR A 117 6.77 -4.21 0.29
C TYR A 117 7.66 -2.97 0.34
N LEU A 118 8.94 -3.11 -0.06
CA LEU A 118 9.89 -2.00 -0.03
C LEU A 118 9.47 -0.85 -0.96
N LYS A 119 9.03 -1.18 -2.19
CA LYS A 119 8.67 -0.18 -3.19
C LYS A 119 7.59 0.80 -2.72
N PRO A 120 6.41 0.34 -2.26
CA PRO A 120 5.37 1.27 -1.82
C PRO A 120 5.76 2.06 -0.56
N LEU A 121 6.48 1.45 0.40
CA LEU A 121 6.91 2.13 1.64
C LEU A 121 7.97 3.21 1.38
N TYR A 122 9.04 2.90 0.64
CA TYR A 122 10.00 3.93 0.24
C TYR A 122 9.36 4.96 -0.70
N GLY A 123 8.41 4.55 -1.55
CA GLY A 123 7.65 5.44 -2.41
C GLY A 123 6.90 6.52 -1.62
N VAL A 124 6.12 6.13 -0.61
CA VAL A 124 5.38 7.11 0.21
C VAL A 124 6.32 7.98 1.05
N LEU A 125 7.37 7.41 1.64
CA LEU A 125 8.31 8.17 2.46
C LEU A 125 9.07 9.22 1.63
N SER A 126 9.49 8.86 0.41
CA SER A 126 10.25 9.76 -0.46
C SER A 126 9.40 10.87 -1.09
N ALA A 127 8.13 10.58 -1.39
CA ALA A 127 7.17 11.57 -1.88
C ALA A 127 6.80 12.62 -0.82
N SER A 128 6.82 12.26 0.47
CA SER A 128 6.56 13.20 1.56
C SER A 128 7.75 14.13 1.81
N HIS A 129 7.51 15.44 1.79
CA HIS A 129 8.54 16.43 2.14
C HIS A 129 9.08 16.21 3.56
N ALA A 130 8.20 15.86 4.51
CA ALA A 130 8.56 15.62 5.91
C ALA A 130 9.37 14.32 6.11
N HIS A 131 9.16 13.30 5.28
CA HIS A 131 9.77 11.97 5.47
C HIS A 131 10.89 11.66 4.48
N ARG A 132 11.20 12.55 3.54
CA ARG A 132 12.23 12.30 2.52
C ARG A 132 13.61 12.04 3.09
N SER A 133 14.00 12.79 4.12
CA SER A 133 15.28 12.59 4.83
C SER A 133 15.29 11.25 5.57
N LEU A 134 14.18 10.89 6.21
CA LEU A 134 13.99 9.60 6.86
C LEU A 134 14.13 8.44 5.87
N ALA A 135 13.53 8.54 4.67
CA ALA A 135 13.65 7.51 3.63
C ALA A 135 15.12 7.20 3.30
N ARG A 136 15.95 8.25 3.14
CA ARG A 136 17.40 8.10 2.86
C ARG A 136 18.14 7.52 4.07
N ALA A 137 17.80 7.92 5.29
CA ALA A 137 18.40 7.39 6.50
C ALA A 137 18.10 5.90 6.71
N LEU A 138 16.85 5.49 6.51
CA LEU A 138 16.44 4.08 6.59
C LEU A 138 17.11 3.23 5.52
N PHE A 139 17.21 3.74 4.29
CA PHE A 139 17.93 3.04 3.24
C PHE A 139 19.43 2.89 3.55
N LYS A 140 20.07 3.92 4.11
CA LYS A 140 21.46 3.80 4.60
C LYS A 140 21.60 2.74 5.69
N LYS A 141 20.62 2.62 6.59
CA LYS A 141 20.62 1.68 7.72
C LYS A 141 20.35 0.22 7.32
N HIS A 142 19.51 -0.01 6.32
CA HIS A 142 19.00 -1.34 5.97
C HIS A 142 19.46 -1.83 4.59
N GLY A 143 19.84 -0.93 3.69
CA GLY A 143 20.06 -1.20 2.27
C GLY A 143 21.15 -2.21 1.95
N GLU A 144 22.18 -2.32 2.79
CA GLU A 144 23.25 -3.33 2.63
C GLU A 144 22.76 -4.77 2.82
N ARG A 145 21.68 -4.96 3.59
CA ARG A 145 21.08 -6.28 3.83
C ARG A 145 20.08 -6.69 2.76
N TYR A 146 19.66 -5.75 1.90
CA TYR A 146 18.74 -6.07 0.81
C TYR A 146 19.49 -6.81 -0.30
N HIS A 147 18.76 -7.70 -0.99
CA HIS A 147 19.27 -8.31 -2.21
C HIS A 147 19.70 -7.22 -3.22
N PRO A 148 20.80 -7.37 -3.98
CA PRO A 148 21.30 -6.32 -4.87
C PRO A 148 20.25 -5.72 -5.82
N ILE A 149 19.38 -6.56 -6.38
CA ILE A 149 18.26 -6.10 -7.24
C ILE A 149 17.27 -5.22 -6.45
N ALA A 150 16.94 -5.60 -5.21
CA ALA A 150 16.05 -4.82 -4.36
C ALA A 150 16.70 -3.50 -3.96
N ARG A 151 17.99 -3.53 -3.62
CA ARG A 151 18.78 -2.33 -3.31
C ARG A 151 18.76 -1.33 -4.48
N GLN A 152 19.08 -1.78 -5.69
CA GLN A 152 19.02 -0.94 -6.91
C GLN A 152 17.60 -0.39 -7.15
N GLY A 153 16.58 -1.22 -6.93
CA GLY A 153 15.18 -0.80 -7.03
C GLY A 153 14.82 0.31 -6.06
N VAL A 154 15.29 0.25 -4.82
CA VAL A 154 15.08 1.32 -3.82
C VAL A 154 15.91 2.56 -4.15
N GLU A 155 17.16 2.42 -4.59
CA GLU A 155 17.99 3.55 -5.04
C GLU A 155 17.31 4.35 -6.15
N LEU A 156 16.70 3.66 -7.12
CA LEU A 156 15.95 4.30 -8.21
C LEU A 156 14.72 5.07 -7.72
N ILE A 157 14.05 4.59 -6.66
CA ILE A 157 12.93 5.32 -6.05
C ILE A 157 13.45 6.60 -5.39
N LEU A 158 14.55 6.51 -4.64
CA LEU A 158 15.11 7.63 -3.90
C LEU A 158 15.80 8.68 -4.79
N SER A 159 16.22 8.34 -6.00
CA SER A 159 16.83 9.28 -6.95
C SER A 159 15.80 10.13 -7.69
N ARG A 160 14.54 9.70 -7.74
CA ARG A 160 13.43 10.39 -8.42
C ARG A 160 12.63 11.34 -7.51
N ALA A 161 12.99 11.41 -6.22
CA ALA A 161 12.25 12.10 -5.18
C ALA A 161 12.90 13.40 -4.71
#